data_AF-A0A834CGT6-F1
#
_entry.id   AF-A0A834CGT6-F1
#
_cell.length_a   1.000
_cell.length_b   1.000
_cell.length_c   1.000
_cell.angle_alpha   90.00
_cell.angle_beta   90.00
_cell.angle_gamma   90.00
#
_symmetry.space_group_name_H-M   'P 1'
#
loop_
_entity.id
_entity.type
_entity.pdbx_description
1 polymer ?
#
loop_
_entity_poly.entity_id
_entity_poly.type
_entity_poly.pdbx_seq_one_letter_code
_entity_poly.pdbx_strand_id
1 'polypeptide(L)'
;MLVFSFQVLVKMSSVQEEEELPANHTGPKGVINDWRRFKLDSVDQNVPQRKRELLRQMSNPRDDDKERVNRKMSVQEYEMIQDEDERCLKRYRKQCMQDMHERLSFGPKFECVHELESGEAFLEVIEKEHRLTLVVVHIYQHDVKGCEQMNSCLDCLATEYPTVKFCRIDAVATGAAERFSSEVLPTLLVYKSGELLGNFLSITKHFNEEFFATDVEAFLNEYGLLPEKEFAACADEEEDAADVE
;
A
#
# COMPACT_ATOMS: atom_id res chain seq x y z
N MET A 1 -12.88 -9.86 -23.49
CA MET A 1 -14.21 -10.34 -23.05
C MET A 1 -14.14 -11.16 -21.75
N LEU A 2 -13.12 -12.00 -21.52
CA LEU A 2 -12.98 -12.83 -20.31
C LEU A 2 -12.88 -12.03 -18.99
N VAL A 3 -12.00 -11.03 -18.93
CA VAL A 3 -11.80 -10.16 -17.74
C VAL A 3 -13.05 -9.32 -17.44
N PHE A 4 -13.75 -8.90 -18.51
CA PHE A 4 -14.98 -8.11 -18.39
C PHE A 4 -16.10 -8.88 -17.68
N SER A 5 -16.22 -10.21 -17.83
CA SER A 5 -17.30 -10.95 -17.17
C SER A 5 -17.09 -11.14 -15.67
N PHE A 6 -15.86 -11.44 -15.23
CA PHE A 6 -15.55 -11.50 -13.79
C PHE A 6 -15.62 -10.12 -13.15
N GLN A 7 -15.15 -9.09 -13.85
CA GLN A 7 -15.18 -7.72 -13.36
C GLN A 7 -16.61 -7.12 -13.36
N VAL A 8 -17.48 -7.51 -14.30
CA VAL A 8 -18.91 -7.14 -14.29
C VAL A 8 -19.66 -7.85 -13.15
N LEU A 9 -19.34 -9.11 -12.83
CA LEU A 9 -19.95 -9.81 -11.71
C LEU A 9 -19.58 -9.15 -10.36
N VAL A 10 -18.31 -8.79 -10.17
CA VAL A 10 -17.82 -8.09 -8.96
C VAL A 10 -18.38 -6.65 -8.88
N LYS A 11 -18.41 -5.92 -9.99
CA LYS A 11 -18.84 -4.50 -10.02
C LYS A 11 -20.36 -4.32 -9.87
N MET A 12 -21.16 -5.36 -10.10
CA MET A 12 -22.62 -5.31 -9.84
C MET A 12 -22.99 -5.40 -8.35
N SER A 13 -22.03 -5.73 -7.47
CA SER A 13 -22.28 -5.93 -6.03
C SER A 13 -21.76 -4.79 -5.13
N SER A 14 -20.88 -3.92 -5.63
CA SER A 14 -20.21 -2.90 -4.82
C SER A 14 -20.67 -1.47 -5.15
N VAL A 15 -21.67 -0.96 -4.44
CA VAL A 15 -21.83 0.48 -4.21
C VAL A 15 -21.34 0.74 -2.79
N GLN A 16 -20.04 1.01 -2.64
CA GLN A 16 -19.50 1.60 -1.42
C GLN A 16 -19.12 3.05 -1.74
N GLU A 17 -19.64 3.97 -0.93
CA GLU A 17 -19.33 5.39 -0.97
C GLU A 17 -17.81 5.57 -0.80
N GLU A 18 -17.15 6.08 -1.84
CA GLU A 18 -15.80 6.61 -1.72
C GLU A 18 -15.86 7.83 -0.80
N GLU A 19 -15.34 7.67 0.42
CA GLU A 19 -15.07 8.80 1.30
C GLU A 19 -13.93 9.62 0.65
N GLU A 20 -14.28 10.69 -0.07
CA GLU A 20 -13.32 11.63 -0.67
C GLU A 20 -12.45 12.23 0.43
N LEU A 21 -11.24 11.67 0.60
CA LEU A 21 -10.22 12.26 1.45
C LEU A 21 -9.86 13.65 0.89
N PRO A 22 -9.74 14.69 1.74
CA PRO A 22 -9.38 16.02 1.27
C PRO A 22 -8.07 15.99 0.48
N ALA A 23 -8.01 16.73 -0.63
CA ALA A 23 -6.85 16.82 -1.52
C ALA A 23 -5.72 17.68 -0.91
N ASN A 24 -5.24 17.31 0.28
CA ASN A 24 -4.24 18.03 1.08
C ASN A 24 -2.95 17.22 1.31
N HIS A 25 -2.73 16.13 0.59
CA HIS A 25 -1.53 15.29 0.73
C HIS A 25 -0.57 15.36 -0.46
N THR A 26 -0.96 15.97 -1.58
CA THR A 26 -0.16 16.03 -2.81
C THR A 26 -0.12 17.43 -3.44
N GLY A 27 0.92 17.70 -4.23
CA GLY A 27 1.10 18.97 -4.96
C GLY A 27 1.22 20.21 -4.06
N PRO A 28 0.92 21.42 -4.58
CA PRO A 28 1.05 22.65 -3.80
C PRO A 28 0.20 22.69 -2.52
N LYS A 29 -0.91 21.93 -2.46
CA LYS A 29 -1.74 21.82 -1.25
C LYS A 29 -1.10 20.91 -0.20
N GLY A 30 -0.49 19.80 -0.64
CA GLY A 30 0.32 18.92 0.20
C GLY A 30 1.46 19.65 0.88
N VAL A 31 2.25 20.40 0.10
CA VAL A 31 3.38 21.19 0.64
C VAL A 31 2.94 22.19 1.72
N ILE A 32 1.82 22.89 1.50
CA ILE A 32 1.27 23.83 2.49
C ILE A 32 0.80 23.09 3.75
N ASN A 33 0.13 21.95 3.58
CA ASN A 33 -0.36 21.14 4.69
C ASN A 33 0.78 20.56 5.53
N ASP A 34 1.82 20.04 4.88
CA ASP A 34 3.02 19.51 5.53
C ASP A 34 3.77 20.60 6.29
N TRP A 35 3.90 21.79 5.72
CA TRP A 35 4.49 22.94 6.41
C TRP A 35 3.69 23.34 7.67
N ARG A 36 2.35 23.36 7.59
CA ARG A 36 1.48 23.64 8.75
C ARG A 36 1.67 22.63 9.87
N ARG A 37 1.71 21.33 9.52
CA ARG A 37 1.98 20.23 10.46
C ARG A 37 3.38 20.35 11.08
N PHE A 38 4.40 20.59 10.26
CA PHE A 38 5.77 20.84 10.74
C PHE A 38 5.82 21.97 11.76
N LYS A 39 5.18 23.10 11.47
CA LYS A 39 5.15 24.23 12.41
C LYS A 39 4.47 23.83 13.71
N LEU A 40 3.36 23.11 13.67
CA LEU A 40 2.68 22.63 14.88
C LEU A 40 3.57 21.69 15.72
N ASP A 41 4.31 20.78 15.08
CA ASP A 41 5.18 19.81 15.76
C ASP A 41 6.47 20.45 16.29
N SER A 42 6.99 21.48 15.61
CA SER A 42 8.15 22.27 16.05
C SER A 42 7.85 23.23 17.21
N VAL A 43 6.56 23.42 17.54
CA VAL A 43 6.13 24.28 18.63
C VAL A 43 6.36 23.55 19.95
N ASP A 44 7.48 23.88 20.57
CA ASP A 44 7.82 23.44 21.91
C ASP A 44 6.68 23.75 22.91
N GLN A 45 6.55 22.95 23.97
CA GLN A 45 5.46 23.11 24.95
C GLN A 45 5.48 24.48 25.65
N ASN A 46 6.62 25.18 25.58
CA ASN A 46 6.88 26.49 26.16
C ASN A 46 6.37 27.68 25.32
N VAL A 47 5.79 27.44 24.14
CA VAL A 47 5.26 28.52 23.30
C VAL A 47 3.94 29.07 23.87
N PRO A 48 3.74 30.40 23.89
CA PRO A 48 2.52 31.02 24.42
C PRO A 48 1.24 30.42 23.81
N GLN A 49 0.24 30.16 24.66
CA GLN A 49 -1.02 29.49 24.29
C GLN A 49 -1.71 30.12 23.08
N ARG A 50 -1.61 31.45 22.93
CA ARG A 50 -2.15 32.20 21.78
C ARG A 50 -1.51 31.82 20.44
N LYS A 51 -0.20 31.54 20.42
CA LYS A 51 0.53 31.12 19.21
C LYS A 51 0.22 29.65 18.87
N ARG A 52 0.03 28.80 19.89
CA ARG A 52 -0.44 27.41 19.73
C ARG A 52 -1.85 27.32 19.16
N GLU A 53 -2.77 28.12 19.70
CA GLU A 53 -4.17 28.14 19.29
C GLU A 53 -4.34 28.68 17.86
N LEU A 54 -3.56 29.68 17.49
CA LEU A 54 -3.47 30.19 16.13
C LEU A 54 -3.00 29.11 15.14
N LEU A 55 -1.93 28.36 15.46
CA LEU A 55 -1.42 27.29 14.60
C LEU A 55 -2.44 26.15 14.42
N ARG A 56 -3.18 25.81 15.48
CA ARG A 56 -4.28 24.82 15.43
C ARG A 56 -5.45 25.30 14.55
N GLN A 57 -5.79 26.58 14.59
CA GLN A 57 -6.82 27.15 13.72
C GLN A 57 -6.38 27.17 12.25
N MET A 58 -5.07 27.32 11.99
CA MET A 58 -4.50 27.30 10.64
C MET A 58 -4.41 25.88 10.05
N SER A 59 -4.20 24.84 10.87
CA SER A 59 -4.16 23.44 10.41
C SER A 59 -5.55 22.88 10.06
N ASN A 60 -6.61 23.30 10.78
CA ASN A 60 -8.00 22.91 10.53
C ASN A 60 -8.91 24.15 10.34
N PRO A 61 -8.78 24.86 9.23
CA PRO A 61 -9.61 26.03 8.98
C PRO A 61 -11.04 25.60 8.60
N ARG A 62 -12.04 26.19 9.26
CA ARG A 62 -13.46 25.96 8.99
C ARG A 62 -13.84 26.49 7.60
N ASP A 63 -14.80 25.85 6.93
CA ASP A 63 -15.19 26.15 5.54
C ASP A 63 -15.92 27.50 5.31
N ASP A 64 -16.13 28.31 6.34
CA ASP A 64 -17.01 29.49 6.28
C ASP A 64 -16.35 30.78 5.72
N ASP A 65 -15.06 30.79 5.38
CA ASP A 65 -14.39 31.99 4.87
C ASP A 65 -14.48 32.14 3.34
N LYS A 66 -15.50 32.86 2.88
CA LYS A 66 -15.72 33.25 1.47
C LYS A 66 -14.56 34.02 0.82
N GLU A 67 -13.61 34.57 1.58
CA GLU A 67 -12.40 35.24 1.06
C GLU A 67 -11.26 34.29 0.67
N ARG A 68 -11.35 33.00 1.06
CA ARG A 68 -10.26 32.04 0.88
C ARG A 68 -10.28 31.31 -0.47
N VAL A 69 -11.27 31.62 -1.31
CA VAL A 69 -11.53 30.95 -2.60
C VAL A 69 -10.34 31.02 -3.57
N ASN A 70 -9.38 31.93 -3.39
CA ASN A 70 -8.21 32.05 -4.27
C ASN A 70 -6.82 32.09 -3.58
N ARG A 71 -6.74 32.14 -2.25
CA ARG A 71 -5.47 32.16 -1.49
C ARG A 71 -5.35 30.92 -0.61
N LYS A 72 -4.39 30.05 -0.94
CA LYS A 72 -4.13 28.78 -0.23
C LYS A 72 -3.40 28.96 1.10
N MET A 73 -2.73 30.10 1.28
CA MET A 73 -1.92 30.48 2.45
C MET A 73 -2.20 31.94 2.84
N SER A 74 -2.25 32.24 4.13
CA SER A 74 -2.47 33.57 4.71
C SER A 74 -1.16 34.37 4.81
N VAL A 75 -1.26 35.70 4.92
CA VAL A 75 -0.08 36.59 5.03
C VAL A 75 0.78 36.25 6.25
N GLN A 76 0.13 35.90 7.36
CA GLN A 76 0.82 35.51 8.60
C GLN A 76 1.62 34.21 8.45
N GLU A 77 1.16 33.29 7.61
CA GLU A 77 1.91 32.06 7.32
C GLU A 77 3.20 32.35 6.54
N TYR A 78 3.16 33.27 5.57
CA TYR A 78 4.35 33.67 4.81
C TYR A 78 5.45 34.29 5.68
N GLU A 79 5.07 35.09 6.68
CA GLU A 79 6.04 35.71 7.60
C GLU A 79 6.79 34.68 8.45
N MET A 80 6.17 33.53 8.74
CA MET A 80 6.75 32.48 9.59
C MET A 80 7.71 31.54 8.86
N ILE A 81 7.85 31.65 7.53
CA ILE A 81 8.73 30.79 6.71
C ILE A 81 10.22 31.19 6.85
N GLN A 82 10.51 32.44 7.20
CA GLN A 82 11.88 32.99 7.12
C GLN A 82 12.83 32.48 8.22
N ASP A 83 12.30 31.96 9.33
CA ASP A 83 13.08 31.56 10.52
C ASP A 83 13.04 30.03 10.76
N GLU A 84 13.50 29.21 9.82
CA GLU A 84 13.43 27.73 9.91
C GLU A 84 14.78 27.06 10.23
N ASP A 85 14.77 26.14 11.21
CA ASP A 85 15.93 25.32 11.58
C ASP A 85 15.98 24.05 10.69
N GLU A 86 17.04 23.92 9.91
CA GLU A 86 17.34 22.76 9.05
C GLU A 86 17.33 21.43 9.83
N ARG A 87 17.77 21.40 11.09
CA ARG A 87 17.76 20.17 11.91
C ARG A 87 16.34 19.73 12.23
N CYS A 88 15.46 20.67 12.54
CA CYS A 88 14.04 20.39 12.77
C CYS A 88 13.36 19.89 11.50
N LEU A 89 13.68 20.48 10.33
CA LEU A 89 13.16 20.04 9.03
C LEU A 89 13.59 18.61 8.70
N LYS A 90 14.86 18.25 8.91
CA LYS A 90 15.36 16.88 8.69
C LYS A 90 14.63 15.87 9.57
N ARG A 91 14.42 16.19 10.86
CA ARG A 91 13.66 15.33 11.78
C ARG A 91 12.21 15.14 11.33
N TYR A 92 11.54 16.22 10.93
CA TYR A 92 10.15 16.15 10.46
C TYR A 92 9.99 15.32 9.18
N ARG A 93 10.90 15.47 8.20
CA ARG A 93 10.90 14.61 6.99
C ARG A 93 10.99 13.12 7.34
N LYS A 94 11.87 12.75 8.27
CA LYS A 94 11.99 11.36 8.76
C LYS A 94 10.69 10.90 9.42
N GLN A 95 10.10 11.73 10.28
CA GLN A 95 8.85 11.43 10.97
C GLN A 95 7.68 11.24 10.01
N CYS A 96 7.56 12.05 8.94
CA CYS A 96 6.50 11.86 7.95
C CYS A 96 6.58 10.50 7.24
N MET A 97 7.79 10.03 6.92
CA MET A 97 7.98 8.70 6.31
C MET A 97 7.62 7.60 7.31
N GLN A 98 8.02 7.74 8.57
CA GLN A 98 7.69 6.79 9.64
C GLN A 98 6.18 6.73 9.91
N ASP A 99 5.51 7.88 10.08
CA ASP A 99 4.06 7.96 10.27
C ASP A 99 3.31 7.28 9.12
N MET A 100 3.74 7.50 7.87
CA MET A 100 3.11 6.86 6.71
C MET A 100 3.36 5.35 6.70
N HIS A 101 4.57 4.91 7.01
CA HIS A 101 4.90 3.50 7.12
C HIS A 101 4.07 2.81 8.21
N GLU A 102 4.00 3.40 9.41
CA GLU A 102 3.18 2.90 10.52
C GLU A 102 1.69 2.82 10.14
N ARG A 103 1.14 3.85 9.50
CA ARG A 103 -0.27 3.85 9.08
C ARG A 103 -0.58 2.77 8.04
N LEU A 104 0.41 2.38 7.24
CA LEU A 104 0.29 1.35 6.21
C LEU A 104 0.65 -0.05 6.73
N SER A 105 1.34 -0.17 7.86
CA SER A 105 1.74 -1.46 8.45
C SER A 105 0.67 -2.11 9.34
N PHE A 106 -0.49 -1.46 9.52
CA PHE A 106 -1.65 -2.05 10.20
C PHE A 106 -2.45 -2.95 9.27
N GLY A 107 -2.55 -4.24 9.62
CA GLY A 107 -3.39 -5.21 8.92
C GLY A 107 -3.25 -6.62 9.51
N PRO A 108 -4.13 -7.55 9.11
CA PRO A 108 -3.94 -8.96 9.41
C PRO A 108 -2.59 -9.43 8.85
N LYS A 109 -1.92 -10.32 9.59
CA LYS A 109 -0.71 -11.03 9.14
C LYS A 109 -1.06 -12.47 8.78
N PHE A 110 -0.46 -12.93 7.71
CA PHE A 110 -0.52 -14.27 7.15
C PHE A 110 0.91 -14.81 7.11
N GLU A 111 1.11 -16.12 7.19
CA GLU A 111 2.46 -16.72 7.17
C GLU A 111 2.49 -18.00 6.32
N CYS A 112 1.44 -18.22 5.52
CA CYS A 112 1.30 -19.37 4.65
C CYS A 112 0.38 -19.05 3.47
N VAL A 113 0.45 -19.89 2.43
CA VAL A 113 -0.47 -19.84 1.30
C VAL A 113 -1.77 -20.56 1.69
N HIS A 114 -2.90 -19.92 1.42
CA HIS A 114 -4.23 -20.46 1.69
C HIS A 114 -4.82 -21.15 0.44
N GLU A 115 -5.19 -22.43 0.57
CA GLU A 115 -5.94 -23.13 -0.47
C GLU A 115 -7.40 -22.66 -0.46
N LEU A 116 -7.94 -22.33 -1.63
CA LEU A 116 -9.35 -22.00 -1.82
C LEU A 116 -10.06 -23.17 -2.50
N GLU A 117 -11.09 -23.70 -1.85
CA GLU A 117 -11.79 -24.90 -2.31
C GLU A 117 -12.90 -24.63 -3.33
N SER A 118 -13.30 -23.36 -3.51
CA SER A 118 -14.40 -22.99 -4.40
C SER A 118 -14.31 -21.54 -4.90
N GLY A 119 -15.01 -21.25 -6.00
CA GLY A 119 -15.21 -19.88 -6.50
C GLY A 119 -15.91 -18.96 -5.49
N GLU A 120 -16.76 -19.49 -4.61
CA GLU A 120 -17.37 -18.71 -3.52
C GLU A 120 -16.33 -18.29 -2.49
N ALA A 121 -15.43 -19.20 -2.08
CA ALA A 121 -14.33 -18.88 -1.18
C ALA A 121 -13.37 -17.84 -1.79
N PHE A 122 -13.13 -17.94 -3.10
CA PHE A 122 -12.36 -16.94 -3.85
C PHE A 122 -13.00 -15.55 -3.79
N LEU A 123 -14.30 -15.43 -4.04
CA LEU A 123 -15.02 -14.15 -3.96
C LEU A 123 -15.03 -13.60 -2.53
N GLU A 124 -15.26 -14.45 -1.53
CA GLU A 124 -15.25 -14.05 -0.13
C GLU A 124 -13.90 -13.45 0.30
N VAL A 125 -12.79 -14.06 -0.12
CA VAL A 125 -11.44 -13.53 0.17
C VAL A 125 -11.20 -12.19 -0.52
N ILE A 126 -11.78 -11.90 -1.67
CA ILE A 126 -11.57 -10.62 -2.36
C ILE A 126 -12.46 -9.53 -1.79
N GLU A 127 -13.70 -9.85 -1.42
CA GLU A 127 -14.71 -8.87 -1.00
C GLU A 127 -14.64 -8.52 0.48
N LYS A 128 -14.32 -9.49 1.35
CA LYS A 128 -14.38 -9.30 2.81
C LYS A 128 -13.04 -9.04 3.47
N GLU A 129 -11.94 -9.14 2.73
CA GLU A 129 -10.60 -8.92 3.27
C GLU A 129 -10.37 -7.46 3.65
N HIS A 130 -9.45 -7.24 4.59
CA HIS A 130 -9.11 -5.90 5.02
C HIS A 130 -8.66 -5.01 3.85
N ARG A 131 -9.17 -3.78 3.76
CA ARG A 131 -8.97 -2.87 2.60
C ARG A 131 -7.51 -2.62 2.24
N LEU A 132 -6.62 -2.62 3.23
CA LEU A 132 -5.18 -2.40 3.01
C LEU A 132 -4.42 -3.68 2.60
N THR A 133 -5.01 -4.85 2.79
CA THR A 133 -4.39 -6.14 2.47
C THR A 133 -4.38 -6.38 0.97
N LEU A 134 -3.19 -6.69 0.45
CA LEU A 134 -3.03 -7.22 -0.90
C LEU A 134 -3.35 -8.71 -0.88
N VAL A 135 -4.16 -9.16 -1.84
CA VAL A 135 -4.49 -10.56 -2.02
C VAL A 135 -3.89 -11.02 -3.34
N VAL A 136 -2.99 -12.00 -3.29
CA VAL A 136 -2.38 -12.63 -4.46
C VAL A 136 -2.98 -14.01 -4.63
N VAL A 137 -3.65 -14.29 -5.75
CA VAL A 137 -4.26 -15.59 -6.02
C VAL A 137 -3.60 -16.27 -7.20
N HIS A 138 -3.05 -17.45 -6.96
CA HIS A 138 -2.54 -18.35 -7.99
C HIS A 138 -3.62 -19.33 -8.43
N ILE A 139 -4.09 -19.17 -9.66
CA ILE A 139 -4.97 -20.15 -10.29
C ILE A 139 -4.07 -21.15 -11.00
N TYR A 140 -4.16 -22.40 -10.58
CA TYR A 140 -3.27 -23.48 -11.01
C TYR A 140 -4.05 -24.69 -11.47
N GLN A 141 -3.38 -25.64 -12.11
CA GLN A 141 -3.92 -26.96 -12.32
C GLN A 141 -2.78 -27.96 -12.21
N HIS A 142 -3.08 -29.11 -11.62
CA HIS A 142 -2.17 -30.25 -11.57
C HIS A 142 -1.71 -30.62 -12.99
N ASP A 143 -0.47 -31.09 -13.12
CA ASP A 143 0.17 -31.48 -14.39
C ASP A 143 0.44 -30.35 -15.41
N VAL A 144 0.10 -29.09 -15.11
CA VAL A 144 0.50 -27.94 -15.94
C VAL A 144 1.90 -27.46 -15.55
N LYS A 145 2.80 -27.38 -16.55
CA LYS A 145 4.20 -26.96 -16.34
C LYS A 145 4.28 -25.61 -15.62
N GLY A 146 5.10 -25.56 -14.57
CA GLY A 146 5.36 -24.36 -13.79
C GLY A 146 4.37 -24.06 -12.67
N CYS A 147 3.21 -24.74 -12.59
CA CYS A 147 2.27 -24.57 -11.48
C CYS A 147 2.88 -24.99 -10.13
N GLU A 148 3.51 -26.17 -10.07
CA GLU A 148 4.16 -26.64 -8.83
C GLU A 148 5.33 -25.75 -8.39
N GLN A 149 6.12 -25.27 -9.35
CA GLN A 149 7.22 -24.35 -9.06
C GLN A 149 6.69 -23.00 -8.55
N MET A 150 5.61 -22.49 -9.14
CA MET A 150 4.94 -21.29 -8.66
C MET A 150 4.37 -21.48 -7.25
N ASN A 151 3.75 -22.63 -6.95
CA ASN A 151 3.28 -22.96 -5.60
C ASN A 151 4.42 -22.87 -4.57
N SER A 152 5.57 -23.47 -4.87
CA SER A 152 6.75 -23.42 -4.00
C SER A 152 7.30 -22.00 -3.83
N CYS A 153 7.29 -21.19 -4.89
CA CYS A 153 7.70 -19.79 -4.81
C CYS A 153 6.78 -18.98 -3.89
N LEU A 154 5.47 -19.17 -4.01
CA LEU A 154 4.49 -18.47 -3.17
C LEU A 154 4.54 -18.92 -1.71
N ASP A 155 4.87 -20.18 -1.43
CA ASP A 155 5.10 -20.66 -0.07
C ASP A 155 6.25 -19.90 0.60
N CYS A 156 7.36 -19.64 -0.12
CA CYS A 156 8.43 -18.79 0.38
C CYS A 156 7.97 -17.33 0.56
N LEU A 157 7.32 -16.75 -0.46
CA LEU A 157 6.90 -15.34 -0.42
C LEU A 157 5.86 -15.06 0.68
N ALA A 158 4.99 -16.01 0.99
CA ALA A 158 4.02 -15.86 2.08
C ALA A 158 4.69 -15.70 3.45
N THR A 159 5.88 -16.30 3.65
CA THR A 159 6.67 -16.10 4.88
C THR A 159 7.44 -14.78 4.89
N GLU A 160 7.87 -14.30 3.72
CA GLU A 160 8.62 -13.05 3.58
C GLU A 160 7.73 -11.79 3.58
N TYR A 161 6.47 -11.94 3.19
CA TYR A 161 5.50 -10.84 3.11
C TYR A 161 4.25 -11.11 3.96
N PRO A 162 4.35 -11.08 5.30
CA PRO A 162 3.23 -11.47 6.16
C PRO A 162 2.00 -10.58 6.01
N THR A 163 2.13 -9.35 5.52
CA THR A 163 1.00 -8.44 5.33
C THR A 163 0.25 -8.68 4.01
N VAL A 164 0.73 -9.61 3.17
CA VAL A 164 0.11 -10.01 1.90
C VAL A 164 -0.54 -11.37 2.07
N LYS A 165 -1.79 -11.50 1.64
CA LYS A 165 -2.50 -12.78 1.67
C LYS A 165 -2.26 -13.52 0.37
N PHE A 166 -1.48 -14.58 0.44
CA PHE A 166 -1.29 -15.47 -0.70
C PHE A 166 -2.31 -16.60 -0.65
N CYS A 167 -2.97 -16.83 -1.78
CA CYS A 167 -3.92 -17.90 -1.97
C CYS A 167 -3.59 -18.69 -3.24
N ARG A 168 -4.08 -19.92 -3.30
CA ARG A 168 -4.10 -20.71 -4.53
C ARG A 168 -5.42 -21.45 -4.68
N ILE A 169 -5.81 -21.69 -5.93
CA ILE A 169 -7.07 -22.35 -6.27
C ILE A 169 -6.88 -23.20 -7.52
N ASP A 170 -7.37 -24.44 -7.50
CA ASP A 170 -7.43 -25.27 -8.70
C ASP A 170 -8.38 -24.63 -9.73
N ALA A 171 -7.97 -24.57 -10.99
CA ALA A 171 -8.73 -23.99 -12.09
C ALA A 171 -10.16 -24.55 -12.16
N VAL A 172 -10.37 -25.81 -11.81
CA VAL A 172 -11.70 -26.44 -11.75
C VAL A 172 -12.53 -25.89 -10.59
N ALA A 173 -11.91 -25.69 -9.43
CA ALA A 173 -12.58 -25.17 -8.22
C ALA A 173 -13.05 -23.71 -8.39
N THR A 174 -12.49 -22.96 -9.33
CA THR A 174 -12.93 -21.58 -9.65
C THR A 174 -14.40 -21.50 -10.11
N GLY A 175 -14.97 -22.60 -10.61
CA GLY A 175 -16.29 -22.61 -11.26
C GLY A 175 -16.28 -22.04 -12.69
N ALA A 176 -15.10 -21.74 -13.25
CA ALA A 176 -14.90 -21.20 -14.59
C ALA A 176 -13.78 -21.92 -15.35
N ALA A 177 -13.69 -23.24 -15.20
CA ALA A 177 -12.62 -24.08 -15.73
C ALA A 177 -12.38 -23.88 -17.24
N GLU A 178 -13.45 -23.65 -18.02
CA GLU A 178 -13.38 -23.41 -19.46
C GLU A 178 -12.68 -22.09 -19.83
N ARG A 179 -12.44 -21.22 -18.85
CA ARG A 179 -11.72 -19.95 -18.98
C ARG A 179 -10.24 -20.07 -18.64
N PHE A 180 -9.87 -21.11 -17.91
CA PHE A 180 -8.51 -21.38 -17.44
C PHE A 180 -7.96 -22.63 -18.12
N SER A 181 -7.80 -22.57 -19.45
CA SER A 181 -7.11 -23.63 -20.18
C SER A 181 -5.62 -23.69 -19.78
N SER A 182 -4.98 -24.83 -20.06
CA SER A 182 -3.54 -25.00 -19.81
C SER A 182 -2.65 -23.95 -20.48
N GLU A 183 -3.12 -23.32 -21.56
CA GLU A 183 -2.39 -22.25 -22.26
C GLU A 183 -2.27 -20.96 -21.45
N VAL A 184 -3.26 -20.65 -20.60
CA VAL A 184 -3.27 -19.43 -19.77
C VAL A 184 -2.79 -19.69 -18.34
N LEU A 185 -2.56 -20.95 -17.97
CA LEU A 185 -2.03 -21.35 -16.68
C LEU A 185 -0.49 -21.41 -16.68
N PRO A 186 0.16 -21.24 -15.51
CA PRO A 186 -0.42 -20.71 -14.27
C PRO A 186 -0.84 -19.24 -14.43
N THR A 187 -1.95 -18.86 -13.82
CA THR A 187 -2.43 -17.47 -13.79
C THR A 187 -2.21 -16.89 -12.39
N LEU A 188 -1.69 -15.67 -12.31
CA LEU A 188 -1.56 -14.92 -11.06
C LEU A 188 -2.45 -13.68 -11.11
N LEU A 189 -3.34 -13.56 -10.13
CA LEU A 189 -4.22 -12.41 -9.95
C LEU A 189 -3.81 -11.65 -8.69
N VAL A 190 -3.84 -10.32 -8.73
CA VAL A 190 -3.52 -9.47 -7.57
C VAL A 190 -4.66 -8.51 -7.33
N TYR A 191 -5.22 -8.52 -6.12
CA TYR A 191 -6.35 -7.70 -5.71
C TYR A 191 -5.99 -6.82 -4.51
N LYS A 192 -6.68 -5.68 -4.38
CA LYS A 192 -6.69 -4.84 -3.19
C LYS A 192 -8.02 -4.11 -3.08
N SER A 193 -8.64 -4.10 -1.89
CA SER A 193 -9.95 -3.45 -1.69
C SER A 193 -11.02 -3.88 -2.71
N GLY A 194 -11.07 -5.17 -3.07
CA GLY A 194 -12.01 -5.69 -4.08
C GLY A 194 -11.66 -5.35 -5.53
N GLU A 195 -10.63 -4.54 -5.79
CA GLU A 195 -10.20 -4.17 -7.14
C GLU A 195 -9.09 -5.07 -7.65
N LEU A 196 -9.17 -5.45 -8.93
CA LEU A 196 -8.15 -6.23 -9.62
C LEU A 196 -7.02 -5.29 -10.09
N LEU A 197 -5.85 -5.41 -9.47
CA LEU A 197 -4.65 -4.62 -9.77
C LEU A 197 -3.77 -5.27 -10.85
N GLY A 198 -3.64 -6.60 -10.82
CA GLY A 198 -2.78 -7.36 -11.72
C GLY A 198 -3.44 -8.64 -12.20
N ASN A 199 -3.30 -8.95 -13.49
CA ASN A 199 -3.81 -10.18 -14.10
C ASN A 199 -2.77 -10.74 -15.08
N PHE A 200 -2.02 -11.73 -14.63
CA PHE A 200 -0.88 -12.29 -15.34
C PHE A 200 -1.20 -13.72 -15.79
N LEU A 201 -1.60 -13.85 -17.05
CA LEU A 201 -1.84 -15.14 -17.70
C LEU A 201 -0.50 -15.76 -18.12
N SER A 202 -0.37 -17.07 -17.98
CA SER A 202 0.86 -17.82 -18.25
C SER A 202 2.08 -17.13 -17.61
N ILE A 203 1.98 -16.75 -16.32
CA ILE A 203 2.96 -15.85 -15.69
C ILE A 203 4.41 -16.37 -15.83
N THR A 204 4.60 -17.69 -15.93
CA THR A 204 5.89 -18.34 -16.16
C THR A 204 6.60 -17.93 -17.45
N LYS A 205 5.91 -17.36 -18.43
CA LYS A 205 6.52 -16.79 -19.65
C LYS A 205 7.38 -15.56 -19.38
N HIS A 206 7.23 -14.92 -18.22
CA HIS A 206 8.06 -13.80 -17.78
C HIS A 206 9.36 -14.23 -17.12
N PHE A 207 9.54 -15.53 -16.87
CA PHE A 207 10.71 -16.08 -16.18
C PHE A 207 11.52 -17.00 -17.08
N ASN A 208 12.70 -17.38 -16.59
CA ASN A 208 13.47 -18.47 -17.18
C ASN A 208 12.76 -19.82 -16.94
N GLU A 209 13.22 -20.86 -17.63
CA GLU A 209 12.65 -22.21 -17.48
C GLU A 209 12.76 -22.74 -16.03
N GLU A 210 13.82 -22.37 -15.33
CA GLU A 210 13.95 -22.52 -13.89
C GLU A 210 13.86 -21.13 -13.25
N PHE A 211 12.90 -20.96 -12.34
CA PHE A 211 12.68 -19.72 -11.59
C PHE A 211 12.40 -20.01 -10.11
N PHE A 212 12.66 -19.01 -9.27
CA PHE A 212 12.56 -19.09 -7.83
C PHE A 212 11.75 -17.92 -7.25
N ALA A 213 11.51 -17.96 -5.94
CA ALA A 213 10.74 -16.93 -5.23
C ALA A 213 11.27 -15.51 -5.51
N THR A 214 12.58 -15.33 -5.61
CA THR A 214 13.22 -14.04 -5.93
C THR A 214 12.87 -13.50 -7.31
N ASP A 215 12.66 -14.38 -8.30
CA ASP A 215 12.26 -13.97 -9.65
C ASP A 215 10.81 -13.48 -9.65
N VAL A 216 9.93 -14.20 -8.94
CA VAL A 216 8.53 -13.81 -8.77
C VAL A 216 8.41 -12.52 -7.96
N GLU A 217 9.21 -12.38 -6.90
CA GLU A 217 9.33 -11.16 -6.10
C GLU A 217 9.74 -9.97 -6.96
N ALA A 218 10.84 -10.10 -7.71
CA ALA A 218 11.34 -9.04 -8.57
C ALA A 218 10.30 -8.59 -9.61
N PHE A 219 9.60 -9.55 -10.20
CA PHE A 219 8.51 -9.27 -11.13
C PHE A 219 7.37 -8.49 -10.46
N LEU A 220 6.87 -8.95 -9.31
CA LEU A 220 5.78 -8.25 -8.61
C LEU A 220 6.20 -6.84 -8.14
N ASN A 221 7.46 -6.68 -7.70
CA ASN A 221 8.03 -5.38 -7.33
C ASN A 221 8.13 -4.41 -8.52
N GLU A 222 8.45 -4.89 -9.72
CA GLU A 222 8.50 -4.06 -10.94
C GLU A 222 7.14 -3.39 -11.23
N TYR A 223 6.04 -4.06 -10.87
CA TYR A 223 4.68 -3.52 -10.97
C TYR A 223 4.19 -2.81 -9.70
N GLY A 224 5.00 -2.74 -8.64
CA GLY A 224 4.60 -2.17 -7.34
C GLY A 224 3.50 -2.96 -6.64
N LEU A 225 3.45 -4.28 -6.86
CA LEU A 225 2.41 -5.19 -6.35
C LEU A 225 2.81 -5.94 -5.07
N LEU A 226 3.93 -5.56 -4.46
CA LEU A 226 4.33 -5.99 -3.13
C LEU A 226 4.61 -4.76 -2.26
N PRO A 227 4.32 -4.83 -0.95
CA PRO A 227 4.71 -3.79 -0.01
C PRO A 227 6.24 -3.80 0.16
N GLU A 228 6.79 -2.68 0.64
CA GLU A 228 8.21 -2.64 0.99
C GLU A 228 8.50 -3.63 2.12
N LYS A 229 9.58 -4.41 1.99
CA LYS A 229 10.06 -5.27 3.08
C LYS A 229 10.47 -4.39 4.26
N GLU A 230 9.95 -4.67 5.44
CA GLU A 230 10.49 -4.12 6.68
C GLU A 230 11.92 -4.65 6.82
N PHE A 231 12.91 -3.90 6.34
CA PHE A 231 14.28 -4.10 6.79
C PHE A 231 14.26 -3.83 8.28
N ALA A 232 14.30 -4.90 9.09
CA ALA A 232 14.74 -4.78 10.46
C ALA A 232 16.10 -4.09 10.40
N ALA A 233 16.12 -2.79 10.70
CA ALA A 233 17.35 -2.03 10.74
C ALA A 233 18.28 -2.79 11.68
N CYS A 234 19.29 -3.47 11.12
CA CYS A 234 20.47 -3.80 11.87
C CYS A 234 20.87 -2.48 12.52
N ALA A 235 21.00 -2.48 13.84
CA ALA A 235 21.48 -1.34 14.58
C ALA A 235 22.86 -0.99 14.01
N ASP A 236 22.90 -0.03 13.10
CA ASP A 236 24.09 0.76 12.88
C ASP A 236 24.25 1.55 14.17
N GLU A 237 25.03 0.98 15.09
CA GLU A 237 25.69 1.76 16.13
C GLU A 237 26.58 2.77 15.40
N GLU A 238 26.02 3.93 15.08
CA GLU A 238 26.84 5.11 14.82
C GLU A 238 27.49 5.48 16.16
N GLU A 239 28.76 5.09 16.27
CA GLU A 239 29.76 5.73 17.11
C GLU A 239 29.70 7.25 16.94
N ASP A 240 28.98 7.96 17.79
CA ASP A 240 29.33 9.34 18.12
C ASP A 240 30.25 9.30 19.35
N ALA A 241 31.51 8.97 19.06
CA ALA A 241 32.63 9.26 19.94
C ALA A 241 32.80 10.78 20.02
N ALA A 242 32.74 11.27 21.27
CA ALA A 242 33.48 12.40 21.82
C ALA A 242 33.52 13.72 21.02
N ASP A 243 32.94 14.76 21.61
CA ASP A 243 33.78 15.88 22.05
C ASP A 243 33.21 16.50 23.33
N VAL A 244 33.92 16.23 24.43
CA VAL A 244 33.88 17.01 25.66
C VAL A 244 35.19 17.80 25.67
N GLU A 245 35.11 19.09 25.35
CA GLU A 245 35.80 20.17 26.07
C GLU A 245 35.22 21.54 25.71
#